data_AF-A0A7W0JDQ0-F1
#
_entry.id   AF-A0A7W0JDQ0-F1
#
_cell.length_a   1.000
_cell.length_b   1.000
_cell.length_c   1.000
_cell.angle_alpha   90.00
_cell.angle_beta   90.00
_cell.angle_gamma   90.00
#
_symmetry.space_group_name_H-M   'P 1'
#
loop_
_entity.id
_entity.type
_entity.pdbx_description
1 polymer ?
#
loop_
_entity_poly.entity_id
_entity_poly.type
_entity_poly.pdbx_seq_one_letter_code
_entity_poly.pdbx_strand_id
1 'polypeptide(L)'
;MNHFFYSLITFFIALFFILLGFIGILLPWFPSMQQLVLTFLFEYSKITFLFGLSFLAIGIAFALNVLLQGRRDYYQFKVKGNEVSVDTELLQNYLHKYLRELFPENDLPCQLQLKKNKIHVTIDFPYMEQAEQQNLLEQLRKELKELFISLIDYEHDFFLSASFQPPSK
;
A
#
# COMPACT_ATOMS: atom_id res chain seq x y z
N MET A 1 7.94 -2.78 1.10
CA MET A 1 8.95 -1.83 1.63
C MET A 1 8.39 -0.43 1.89
N ASN A 2 7.44 0.07 1.08
CA ASN A 2 6.80 1.39 1.28
C ASN A 2 6.01 1.54 2.59
N HIS A 3 5.35 0.48 3.08
CA HIS A 3 4.58 0.53 4.33
C HIS A 3 5.43 0.79 5.58
N PHE A 4 6.68 0.29 5.62
CA PHE A 4 7.56 0.51 6.77
C PHE A 4 8.02 1.96 6.87
N PHE A 5 8.44 2.55 5.76
CA PHE A 5 8.80 3.98 5.70
C PHE A 5 7.61 4.88 6.02
N TYR A 6 6.41 4.55 5.52
CA TYR A 6 5.21 5.30 5.84
C TYR A 6 4.84 5.24 7.33
N SER A 7 4.88 4.04 7.92
CA SER A 7 4.64 3.86 9.36
C SER A 7 5.65 4.63 10.20
N LEU A 8 6.93 4.58 9.82
CA LEU A 8 8.01 5.30 10.50
C LEU A 8 7.84 6.82 10.41
N ILE A 9 7.53 7.33 9.22
CA ILE A 9 7.29 8.76 8.98
C ILE A 9 6.07 9.24 9.79
N THR A 10 4.96 8.51 9.73
CA THR A 10 3.74 8.81 10.50
C THR A 10 4.01 8.79 12.00
N PHE A 11 4.83 7.84 12.48
CA PHE A 11 5.25 7.78 13.86
C PHE A 11 6.06 9.01 14.29
N PHE A 12 7.04 9.45 13.49
CA PHE A 12 7.81 10.66 13.80
C PHE A 12 6.95 11.93 13.82
N ILE A 13 5.99 12.05 12.91
CA ILE A 13 5.03 13.17 12.91
C ILE A 13 4.19 13.13 14.19
N ALA A 14 3.61 11.97 14.53
CA ALA A 14 2.81 11.82 15.74
C ALA A 14 3.62 12.16 16.99
N LEU A 15 4.86 11.66 17.09
CA LEU A 15 5.77 11.97 18.18
C LEU A 15 6.07 13.47 18.27
N PHE A 16 6.31 14.12 17.13
CA PHE A 16 6.53 15.56 17.07
C PHE A 16 5.31 16.35 17.61
N PHE A 17 4.09 16.02 17.17
CA PHE A 17 2.88 16.66 17.67
C PHE A 17 2.61 16.38 19.16
N ILE A 18 2.89 15.17 19.64
CA ILE A 18 2.78 14.81 21.06
C ILE A 18 3.73 15.66 21.90
N LEU A 19 5.01 15.77 21.48
CA LEU A 19 6.00 16.59 22.19
C LEU A 19 5.61 18.06 22.19
N LEU A 20 5.14 18.58 21.06
CA LEU A 20 4.73 19.97 20.92
C LEU A 20 3.49 20.27 21.79
N GLY A 21 2.52 19.36 21.83
CA GLY A 21 1.37 19.42 22.73
C GLY A 21 1.77 19.35 24.20
N PHE A 22 2.71 18.46 24.55
CA PHE A 22 3.23 18.34 25.92
C PHE A 22 3.94 19.63 26.37
N ILE A 23 4.77 20.22 25.49
CA ILE A 23 5.39 21.53 25.74
C ILE A 23 4.30 22.60 25.94
N GLY A 24 3.26 22.63 25.11
CA GLY A 24 2.15 23.56 25.24
C GLY A 24 1.39 23.45 26.56
N ILE A 25 1.21 22.23 27.08
CA ILE A 25 0.58 21.97 28.38
C ILE A 25 1.50 22.37 29.54
N LEU A 26 2.81 22.13 29.43
CA LEU A 26 3.77 22.52 30.48
C LEU A 26 4.03 24.02 30.50
N LEU A 27 3.95 24.70 29.36
CA LEU A 27 4.21 26.14 29.22
C LEU A 27 3.50 27.00 30.29
N PRO A 28 2.18 26.88 30.55
CA PRO A 28 1.50 27.66 31.58
C PRO A 28 2.04 27.43 33.01
N TRP A 29 2.58 26.26 33.31
CA TRP A 29 3.08 25.93 34.64
C TRP A 29 4.49 26.45 34.94
N PHE A 30 5.26 26.84 33.93
CA PHE A 30 6.64 27.31 34.10
C PHE A 30 6.82 28.73 33.56
N PRO A 31 6.67 29.78 34.40
CA PRO A 31 6.80 31.18 34.00
C PRO A 31 8.15 31.51 33.36
N SER A 32 9.23 30.88 33.81
CA SER A 32 10.57 31.06 33.24
C SER A 32 10.65 30.58 31.79
N MET A 33 9.96 29.49 31.43
CA MET A 33 9.90 29.02 30.05
C MET A 33 9.07 29.96 29.16
N GLN A 34 7.98 30.53 29.69
CA GLN A 34 7.17 31.50 28.96
C GLN A 34 7.99 32.74 28.59
N GLN A 35 8.77 33.29 29.52
CA GLN A 35 9.63 34.44 29.25
C GLN A 35 10.66 34.13 28.17
N LEU A 36 11.32 32.96 28.24
CA LEU A 36 12.26 32.54 27.21
C LEU A 36 11.61 32.40 25.82
N VAL A 37 10.40 31.85 25.74
CA VAL A 37 9.66 31.74 24.48
C VAL A 37 9.26 33.11 23.93
N LEU A 38 8.80 34.03 24.79
CA LEU A 38 8.46 35.40 24.39
C LEU A 38 9.69 36.16 23.91
N THR A 39 10.80 36.11 24.66
CA THR A 39 12.07 36.69 24.27
C THR A 39 12.55 36.10 22.94
N PHE A 40 12.45 34.78 22.75
CA PHE A 40 12.80 34.13 21.49
C PHE A 40 11.95 34.64 20.32
N LEU A 41 10.62 34.73 20.50
CA LEU A 41 9.69 35.20 19.49
C LEU A 41 9.92 36.67 19.09
N PHE A 42 10.13 37.55 20.07
CA PHE A 42 10.18 39.00 19.85
C PHE A 42 11.57 39.55 19.59
N GLU A 43 12.61 39.03 20.26
CA GLU A 43 13.96 39.59 20.20
C GLU A 43 14.79 38.99 19.05
N TYR A 44 14.53 37.73 18.70
CA TYR A 44 15.26 37.02 17.66
C TYR A 44 14.44 36.82 16.38
N SER A 45 13.81 37.90 15.88
CA SER A 45 12.93 37.87 14.69
C SER A 45 13.53 37.13 13.48
N LYS A 46 14.84 37.27 13.22
CA LYS A 46 15.53 36.56 12.12
C LYS A 46 15.56 35.04 12.32
N ILE A 47 15.83 34.59 13.54
CA ILE A 47 15.89 33.16 13.87
C ILE A 47 14.48 32.57 13.83
N THR A 48 13.50 33.29 14.40
CA THR A 48 12.07 32.92 14.35
C THR A 48 11.58 32.79 12.91
N PHE A 49 11.95 33.71 12.02
CA PHE A 49 11.64 33.63 10.59
C PHE A 49 12.23 32.38 9.94
N LEU A 50 13.52 32.09 10.22
CA LEU A 50 14.21 30.93 9.65
C LEU A 50 13.60 29.61 10.15
N PHE A 51 13.22 29.56 11.43
CA PHE A 51 12.51 28.44 12.02
C PHE A 51 11.14 28.22 11.37
N GLY A 52 10.35 29.29 11.22
CA GLY A 52 9.07 29.25 10.53
C GLY A 52 9.20 28.77 9.07
N LEU A 53 10.25 29.21 8.37
CA LEU A 53 10.54 28.78 7.00
C LEU A 53 10.87 27.27 6.94
N SER A 54 11.65 26.74 7.88
CA SER A 54 11.93 25.31 7.97
C SER A 54 10.65 24.49 8.21
N PHE A 55 9.79 24.93 9.12
CA PHE A 55 8.50 24.28 9.37
C PHE A 55 7.60 24.28 8.15
N LEU A 56 7.53 25.41 7.45
CA LEU A 56 6.75 25.54 6.23
C LEU A 56 7.30 24.63 5.12
N ALA A 57 8.62 24.56 4.95
CA ALA A 57 9.25 23.67 3.97
C ALA A 57 8.95 22.19 4.26
N ILE A 58 9.03 21.77 5.54
CA ILE A 58 8.68 20.41 5.98
C ILE A 58 7.19 20.14 5.71
N GLY A 59 6.30 21.09 6.06
CA GLY A 59 4.87 20.98 5.81
C GLY A 59 4.52 20.81 4.32
N ILE A 60 5.17 21.59 3.45
CA ILE A 60 5.00 21.47 1.99
C ILE A 60 5.51 20.10 1.50
N ALA A 61 6.69 19.66 1.97
CA ALA A 61 7.23 18.35 1.61
C ALA A 61 6.27 17.22 2.00
N PHE A 62 5.65 17.32 3.18
CA PHE A 62 4.62 16.38 3.63
C PHE A 62 3.36 16.42 2.77
N ALA A 63 2.83 17.61 2.49
CA ALA A 63 1.66 17.78 1.64
C ALA A 63 1.89 17.18 0.25
N LEU A 64 3.05 17.46 -0.37
CA LEU A 64 3.44 16.88 -1.64
C LEU A 64 3.59 15.36 -1.56
N ASN A 65 4.18 14.83 -0.49
CA ASN A 65 4.33 13.39 -0.30
C ASN A 65 2.96 12.69 -0.23
N VAL A 66 2.02 13.23 0.56
CA VAL A 66 0.65 12.72 0.65
C VAL A 66 -0.07 12.83 -0.69
N LEU A 67 0.08 13.94 -1.41
CA LEU A 67 -0.57 14.16 -2.70
C LEU A 67 -0.03 13.22 -3.79
N LEU A 68 1.27 12.89 -3.73
CA LEU A 68 1.90 11.91 -4.61
C LEU A 68 1.52 10.46 -4.25
N GLN A 69 1.42 10.12 -2.96
CA GLN A 69 1.06 8.78 -2.48
C GLN A 69 -0.45 8.48 -2.53
N GLY A 70 -1.30 9.51 -2.50
CA GLY A 70 -2.76 9.36 -2.60
C GLY A 70 -3.23 8.85 -3.97
N ARG A 71 -2.33 8.73 -4.95
CA ARG A 71 -2.58 7.98 -6.18
C ARG A 71 -2.54 6.48 -5.86
N ARG A 72 -3.64 5.97 -5.31
CA ARG A 72 -3.96 4.55 -5.44
C ARG A 72 -3.86 4.19 -6.93
N ASP A 73 -3.16 3.10 -7.24
CA ASP A 73 -3.05 2.56 -8.59
C ASP A 73 -4.40 1.98 -9.03
N TYR A 74 -5.36 2.87 -9.30
CA TYR A 74 -6.60 2.53 -9.98
C TYR A 74 -6.26 2.22 -11.42
N TYR A 75 -6.32 0.95 -11.77
CA TYR A 75 -6.17 0.55 -13.15
C TYR A 75 -7.53 0.73 -13.83
N GLN A 76 -7.56 1.57 -14.86
CA GLN A 76 -8.73 1.72 -15.72
C GLN A 76 -8.70 0.61 -16.77
N PHE A 77 -9.76 -0.18 -16.83
CA PHE A 77 -9.98 -1.18 -17.86
C PHE A 77 -11.28 -0.87 -18.59
N LYS A 78 -11.29 -1.14 -19.90
CA LYS A 78 -12.48 -0.95 -20.73
C LYS A 78 -13.20 -2.27 -20.84
N VAL A 79 -14.44 -2.31 -20.33
CA VAL A 79 -15.37 -3.44 -20.50
C VAL A 79 -16.57 -2.96 -21.28
N LYS A 80 -16.83 -3.59 -22.45
CA LYS A 80 -18.03 -3.33 -23.27
C LYS A 80 -18.31 -1.84 -23.55
N GLY A 81 -17.26 -1.03 -23.66
CA GLY A 81 -17.35 0.42 -23.94
C GLY A 81 -17.40 1.34 -22.72
N ASN A 82 -17.50 0.79 -21.50
CA ASN A 82 -17.42 1.55 -20.25
C ASN A 82 -16.02 1.44 -19.63
N GLU A 83 -15.49 2.56 -19.11
CA GLU A 83 -14.28 2.55 -18.29
C GLU A 83 -14.65 2.21 -16.85
N VAL A 84 -14.15 1.07 -16.39
CA VAL A 84 -14.29 0.63 -15.00
C VAL A 84 -12.92 0.80 -14.33
N SER A 85 -12.91 1.37 -13.13
CA SER A 85 -11.71 1.53 -12.32
C SER A 85 -11.70 0.46 -11.25
N VAL A 86 -10.67 -0.40 -11.23
CA VAL A 86 -10.52 -1.45 -10.21
C VAL A 86 -9.29 -1.15 -9.38
N ASP A 87 -9.49 -1.30 -8.09
CA ASP A 87 -8.41 -1.29 -7.12
C ASP A 87 -7.68 -2.64 -7.19
N THR A 88 -6.44 -2.59 -7.67
CA THR A 88 -5.60 -3.78 -7.83
C THR A 88 -5.33 -4.48 -6.50
N GLU A 89 -5.25 -3.75 -5.39
CA GLU A 89 -5.06 -4.34 -4.05
C GLU A 89 -6.28 -5.17 -3.66
N LEU A 90 -7.46 -4.71 -4.02
CA LEU A 90 -8.72 -5.41 -3.70
C LEU A 90 -8.79 -6.74 -4.45
N LEU A 91 -8.44 -6.74 -5.74
CA LEU A 91 -8.38 -7.95 -6.56
C LEU A 91 -7.29 -8.93 -6.06
N GLN A 92 -6.12 -8.40 -5.70
CA GLN A 92 -5.03 -9.16 -5.09
C GLN A 92 -5.46 -9.82 -3.77
N ASN A 93 -6.19 -9.11 -2.92
CA ASN A 93 -6.70 -9.65 -1.66
C ASN A 93 -7.72 -10.77 -1.87
N TYR A 94 -8.60 -10.64 -2.87
CA TYR A 94 -9.52 -11.71 -3.25
C TYR A 94 -8.78 -12.97 -3.73
N LEU A 95 -7.79 -12.79 -4.61
CA LEU A 95 -6.96 -13.90 -5.10
C LEU A 95 -6.26 -14.62 -3.95
N HIS A 96 -5.66 -13.86 -3.03
CA HIS A 96 -4.96 -14.40 -1.88
C HIS A 96 -5.90 -15.16 -0.94
N LYS A 97 -7.11 -14.62 -0.70
CA LYS A 97 -8.13 -15.31 0.09
C LYS A 97 -8.57 -16.63 -0.56
N TYR A 98 -8.82 -16.62 -1.87
CA TYR A 98 -9.20 -17.80 -2.63
C TYR A 98 -8.12 -18.89 -2.57
N LEU A 99 -6.84 -18.53 -2.76
CA LEU A 99 -5.74 -19.50 -2.66
C LEU A 99 -5.58 -20.05 -1.25
N ARG A 100 -5.82 -19.24 -0.22
CA ARG A 100 -5.79 -19.69 1.17
C ARG A 100 -6.94 -20.63 1.52
N GLU A 101 -8.09 -20.50 0.87
CA GLU A 101 -9.19 -21.45 1.00
C GLU A 101 -8.87 -22.80 0.33
N LEU A 102 -8.15 -22.78 -0.81
CA LEU A 102 -7.69 -23.99 -1.50
C LEU A 102 -6.50 -24.67 -0.81
N PHE A 103 -5.57 -23.89 -0.25
CA PHE A 103 -4.34 -24.36 0.38
C PHE A 103 -4.21 -23.80 1.79
N PRO A 104 -5.02 -24.25 2.76
CA PRO A 104 -5.05 -23.68 4.10
C PRO A 104 -3.74 -23.86 4.87
N GLU A 105 -2.96 -24.89 4.54
CA GLU A 105 -1.69 -25.20 5.22
C GLU A 105 -0.48 -24.46 4.64
N ASN A 106 -0.60 -23.90 3.42
CA ASN A 106 0.52 -23.24 2.73
C ASN A 106 0.16 -21.82 2.33
N ASP A 107 0.91 -20.84 2.84
CA ASP A 107 0.79 -19.46 2.38
C ASP A 107 1.48 -19.30 1.02
N LEU A 108 0.69 -19.36 -0.05
CA LEU A 108 1.20 -19.34 -1.43
C LEU A 108 1.52 -17.91 -1.86
N PRO A 109 2.76 -17.61 -2.28
CA PRO A 109 3.08 -16.34 -2.91
C PRO A 109 2.28 -16.19 -4.20
N CYS A 110 1.44 -15.16 -4.27
CA CYS A 110 0.70 -14.82 -5.48
C CYS A 110 0.89 -13.34 -5.82
N GLN A 111 0.96 -13.02 -7.11
CA GLN A 111 1.03 -11.64 -7.61
C GLN A 111 0.08 -11.46 -8.79
N LEU A 112 -0.71 -10.40 -8.72
CA LEU A 112 -1.57 -9.95 -9.80
C LEU A 112 -1.01 -8.67 -10.40
N GLN A 113 -0.82 -8.66 -11.71
CA GLN A 113 -0.37 -7.50 -12.47
C GLN A 113 -1.37 -7.21 -13.59
N LEU A 114 -1.78 -5.95 -13.73
CA LEU A 114 -2.59 -5.48 -14.85
C LEU A 114 -1.68 -4.78 -15.85
N LYS A 115 -1.66 -5.25 -17.10
CA LYS A 115 -0.83 -4.67 -18.16
C LYS A 115 -1.56 -4.72 -19.50
N LYS A 116 -1.71 -3.56 -20.17
CA LYS A 116 -2.35 -3.46 -21.50
C LYS A 116 -3.75 -4.12 -21.55
N ASN A 117 -4.60 -3.83 -20.56
CA ASN A 117 -5.96 -4.41 -20.43
C ASN A 117 -5.98 -5.95 -20.24
N LYS A 118 -4.85 -6.53 -19.81
CA LYS A 118 -4.69 -7.96 -19.54
C LYS A 118 -4.32 -8.19 -18.09
N ILE A 119 -4.98 -9.17 -17.48
CA ILE A 119 -4.67 -9.63 -16.12
C ILE A 119 -3.57 -10.70 -16.24
N HIS A 120 -2.50 -10.52 -15.48
CA HIS A 120 -1.41 -11.48 -15.32
C HIS A 120 -1.41 -11.94 -13.87
N VAL A 121 -1.60 -13.23 -13.66
CA VAL A 121 -1.59 -13.87 -12.34
C VAL A 121 -0.37 -14.78 -12.28
N THR A 122 0.51 -14.51 -11.33
CA THR A 122 1.68 -15.35 -11.04
C THR A 122 1.47 -16.02 -9.69
N ILE A 123 1.64 -17.33 -9.61
CA ILE A 123 1.49 -18.11 -8.37
C ILE A 123 2.67 -19.07 -8.23
N ASP A 124 3.25 -19.11 -7.04
CA ASP A 124 4.31 -20.05 -6.70
C ASP A 124 3.74 -21.16 -5.82
N PHE A 125 3.70 -22.38 -6.35
CA PHE A 125 3.16 -23.57 -5.69
C PHE A 125 4.27 -24.41 -5.05
N PRO A 126 3.95 -25.17 -3.97
CA PRO A 126 4.83 -26.21 -3.45
C PRO A 126 5.04 -27.31 -4.50
N TYR A 127 5.99 -28.20 -4.23
CA TYR A 127 6.21 -29.38 -5.07
C TYR A 127 4.94 -30.23 -5.18
N MET A 128 4.63 -30.66 -6.40
CA MET A 128 3.47 -31.49 -6.74
C MET A 128 3.83 -32.40 -7.92
N GLU A 129 3.21 -33.58 -8.03
CA GLU A 129 3.47 -34.50 -9.15
C GLU A 129 2.94 -33.93 -10.48
N GLN A 130 3.64 -34.19 -11.59
CA GLN A 130 3.29 -33.62 -12.90
C GLN A 130 1.84 -33.92 -13.35
N ALA A 131 1.31 -35.08 -12.98
CA ALA A 131 -0.07 -35.45 -13.30
C ALA A 131 -1.09 -34.55 -12.59
N GLU A 132 -0.82 -34.17 -11.34
CA GLU A 132 -1.70 -33.30 -10.55
C GLU A 132 -1.54 -31.83 -10.95
N GLN A 133 -0.34 -31.41 -11.36
CA GLN A 133 -0.06 -30.04 -11.79
C GLN A 133 -0.98 -29.59 -12.93
N GLN A 134 -1.17 -30.43 -13.97
CA GLN A 134 -1.99 -30.05 -15.11
C GLN A 134 -3.47 -29.88 -14.73
N ASN A 135 -4.00 -30.82 -13.94
CA ASN A 135 -5.39 -30.79 -13.53
C ASN A 135 -5.68 -29.57 -12.63
N LEU A 136 -4.77 -29.28 -11.69
CA LEU A 136 -4.86 -28.10 -10.84
C LEU A 136 -4.86 -26.81 -11.68
N LEU A 137 -3.94 -26.67 -12.63
CA LEU A 137 -3.85 -25.46 -13.44
C LEU A 137 -5.08 -25.23 -14.31
N GLU A 138 -5.69 -26.29 -14.85
CA GLU A 138 -6.93 -26.18 -15.61
C GLU A 138 -8.10 -25.76 -14.73
N GLN A 139 -8.26 -26.40 -13.58
CA GLN A 139 -9.31 -26.04 -12.62
C GLN A 139 -9.17 -24.58 -12.16
N LEU A 140 -7.96 -24.20 -11.74
CA LEU A 140 -7.67 -22.87 -11.23
C LEU A 140 -7.84 -21.81 -12.32
N ARG A 141 -7.52 -22.14 -13.59
CA ARG A 141 -7.78 -21.25 -14.72
C ARG A 141 -9.27 -20.99 -14.94
N LYS A 142 -10.11 -22.02 -14.80
CA LYS A 142 -11.56 -21.90 -14.96
C LYS A 142 -12.17 -21.09 -13.82
N GLU A 143 -11.83 -21.42 -12.58
CA GLU A 143 -12.35 -20.75 -11.39
C GLU A 143 -11.92 -19.26 -11.33
N LEU A 144 -10.67 -18.95 -11.64
CA LEU A 144 -10.22 -17.56 -11.74
C LEU A 144 -10.93 -16.79 -12.86
N LYS A 145 -11.24 -17.44 -14.00
CA LYS A 145 -12.01 -16.80 -15.07
C LYS A 145 -13.41 -16.43 -14.58
N GLU A 146 -14.08 -17.34 -13.89
CA GLU A 146 -15.40 -17.08 -13.30
C GLU A 146 -15.34 -15.99 -12.22
N LEU A 147 -14.27 -15.97 -11.41
CA LEU A 147 -14.02 -14.93 -10.41
C LEU A 147 -13.83 -13.54 -11.04
N PHE A 148 -13.04 -13.43 -12.12
CA PHE A 148 -12.85 -12.15 -12.80
C PHE A 148 -14.11 -11.68 -13.54
N ILE A 149 -14.87 -12.59 -14.13
CA ILE A 149 -16.17 -12.25 -14.74
C ILE A 149 -17.13 -11.74 -13.66
N SER A 150 -17.25 -12.43 -12.52
CA SER A 150 -18.20 -12.06 -11.48
C SER A 150 -17.82 -10.77 -10.73
N LEU A 151 -16.53 -10.53 -10.47
CA LEU A 151 -16.09 -9.36 -9.71
C LEU A 151 -16.00 -8.09 -10.57
N ILE A 152 -15.58 -8.20 -11.83
CA ILE A 152 -15.18 -7.04 -12.64
C ILE A 152 -15.70 -7.09 -14.09
N ASP A 153 -16.62 -8.01 -14.43
CA ASP A 153 -17.15 -8.24 -15.79
C ASP A 153 -16.03 -8.45 -16.84
N TYR A 154 -14.90 -9.04 -16.44
CA TYR A 154 -13.75 -9.25 -17.31
C TYR A 154 -13.91 -10.53 -18.13
N GLU A 155 -14.40 -10.39 -19.37
CA GLU A 155 -14.66 -11.51 -20.29
C GLU A 155 -13.42 -11.95 -21.11
N HIS A 156 -12.33 -11.18 -21.06
CA HIS A 156 -11.12 -11.47 -21.83
C HIS A 156 -10.27 -12.58 -21.19
N ASP A 157 -9.36 -13.15 -21.98
CA ASP A 157 -8.41 -14.13 -21.46
C ASP A 157 -7.33 -13.45 -20.61
N PHE A 158 -6.99 -14.12 -19.50
CA PHE A 158 -5.92 -13.73 -18.60
C PHE A 158 -4.72 -14.69 -18.71
N PHE A 159 -3.56 -14.22 -18.29
CA PHE A 159 -2.33 -15.00 -18.26
C PHE A 159 -2.13 -15.58 -16.87
N LEU A 160 -2.08 -16.90 -16.76
CA LEU A 160 -1.69 -17.62 -15.55
C LEU A 160 -0.26 -18.12 -15.71
N SER A 161 0.64 -17.72 -14.82
CA SER A 161 2.01 -18.22 -14.72
C SER A 161 2.17 -18.92 -13.39
N ALA A 162 2.38 -20.23 -13.42
CA ALA A 162 2.61 -21.03 -12.24
C ALA A 162 4.05 -21.50 -12.19
N SER A 163 4.70 -21.34 -11.03
CA SER A 163 5.99 -21.97 -10.75
C SER A 163 5.79 -23.03 -9.66
N PHE A 164 6.55 -24.13 -9.74
CA PHE A 164 6.50 -25.21 -8.75
C PHE A 164 7.89 -25.38 -8.14
N GLN A 165 7.95 -25.46 -6.82
CA GLN A 165 9.21 -25.70 -6.12
C GLN A 165 9.78 -27.10 -6.47
N PRO A 166 11.11 -27.25 -6.54
CA PRO A 166 11.73 -28.56 -6.71
C PRO A 166 11.47 -29.44 -5.48
N PRO A 167 11.48 -30.79 -5.63
CA PRO A 167 11.28 -31.70 -4.50
C PRO A 167 12.34 -31.43 -3.43
N SER A 168 11.91 -31.18 -2.19
CA SER A 168 12.82 -31.07 -1.04
C SER A 168 13.47 -32.43 -0.84
N LYS A 169 14.79 -32.50 -1.01
CA LYS A 169 15.60 -33.71 -0.79
C LYS A 169 15.62 -34.13 0.67
#